data_AF-A0A067S265-F1
#
_entry.id   AF-A0A067S265-F1
#
_cell.length_a   1.000
_cell.length_b   1.000
_cell.length_c   1.000
_cell.angle_alpha   90.00
_cell.angle_beta   90.00
_cell.angle_gamma   90.00
#
_symmetry.space_group_name_H-M   'P 1'
#
loop_
_entity.id
_entity.type
_entity.pdbx_description
1 polymer ?
#
loop_
_entity_poly.entity_id
_entity_poly.type
_entity_poly.pdbx_seq_one_letter_code
_entity_poly.pdbx_strand_id
1 'polypeptide(L)'
;GIRRFVWEHVQNVNRIVQRMKYCGGTFSGTKSTICADEIVVVGHLCTTEGRKPTTERIKVIEDWGPCKDLSDVRAFLGTVGVLRSYISNFAVRARHLQKLTRLNNPFEWGPDQEKSMEMLKDGVRNAYSLKPIDYEGQGAVVLASFFFFLYQQFIYRCAKAVRSPN
;
A
#
# COMPACT_ATOMS: atom_id res chain seq x y z
N GLY A 1 -12.09 -36.38 -2.63
CA GLY A 1 -10.69 -36.06 -2.22
C GLY A 1 -10.57 -34.58 -1.91
N ILE A 2 -9.72 -34.20 -0.96
CA ILE A 2 -9.49 -32.79 -0.58
C ILE A 2 -8.70 -32.09 -1.69
N ARG A 3 -9.05 -30.83 -2.01
CA ARG A 3 -8.32 -30.03 -3.00
C ARG A 3 -6.90 -29.72 -2.49
N ARG A 4 -5.89 -29.85 -3.36
CA ARG A 4 -4.46 -29.70 -3.01
C ARG A 4 -4.15 -28.40 -2.27
N PHE A 5 -4.66 -27.26 -2.74
CA PHE A 5 -4.39 -25.96 -2.11
C PHE A 5 -4.93 -25.85 -0.68
N VAL A 6 -6.07 -26.48 -0.38
CA VAL A 6 -6.66 -26.50 0.97
C VAL A 6 -5.77 -27.31 1.91
N TRP A 7 -5.29 -28.46 1.44
CA TRP A 7 -4.39 -29.31 2.21
C TRP A 7 -3.05 -28.59 2.50
N GLU A 8 -2.46 -27.94 1.49
CA GLU A 8 -1.22 -27.15 1.66
C GLU A 8 -1.42 -25.98 2.63
N HIS A 9 -2.56 -25.28 2.55
CA HIS A 9 -2.89 -24.20 3.47
C HIS A 9 -2.95 -24.69 4.93
N VAL A 10 -3.66 -25.79 5.19
CA VAL A 10 -3.79 -26.36 6.55
C VAL A 10 -2.44 -26.85 7.08
N GLN A 11 -1.60 -27.45 6.23
CA GLN A 11 -0.22 -27.82 6.60
C GLN A 11 0.60 -26.60 7.04
N ASN A 12 0.51 -25.50 6.29
CA ASN A 12 1.21 -24.26 6.61
C ASN A 12 0.71 -23.66 7.93
N VAL A 13 -0.61 -23.62 8.15
CA VAL A 13 -1.22 -23.15 9.40
C VAL A 13 -0.73 -24.01 10.58
N ASN A 14 -0.76 -25.33 10.46
CA ASN A 14 -0.26 -26.22 11.51
C ASN A 14 1.22 -25.92 11.84
N ARG A 15 2.08 -25.74 10.84
CA ARG A 15 3.49 -25.40 11.05
C ARG A 15 3.66 -24.07 11.80
N ILE A 16 2.88 -23.06 11.47
CA ILE A 16 2.91 -21.74 12.14
C ILE A 16 2.43 -21.87 13.59
N VAL A 17 1.32 -22.57 13.82
CA VAL A 17 0.74 -22.76 15.15
C VAL A 17 1.69 -23.54 16.07
N GLN A 18 2.29 -24.62 15.57
CA GLN A 18 3.29 -25.38 16.33
C GLN A 18 4.49 -24.52 16.71
N ARG A 19 5.04 -23.74 15.77
CA ARG A 19 6.16 -22.83 16.04
C ARG A 19 5.81 -21.77 17.08
N MET A 20 4.61 -21.18 16.99
CA MET A 20 4.15 -20.21 17.98
C MET A 20 4.01 -20.84 19.37
N LYS A 21 3.48 -22.06 19.44
CA LYS A 21 3.40 -22.82 20.69
C LYS A 21 4.79 -23.04 21.31
N TYR A 22 5.79 -23.42 20.50
CA TYR A 22 7.15 -23.67 20.99
C TYR A 22 7.87 -22.41 21.49
N CYS A 23 7.54 -21.23 20.97
CA CYS A 23 8.07 -19.97 21.52
C CYS A 23 7.23 -19.40 22.68
N GLY A 24 6.19 -20.11 23.14
CA GLY A 24 5.29 -19.65 24.20
C GLY A 24 4.32 -18.56 23.77
N GLY A 25 4.17 -18.31 22.46
CA GLY A 25 3.23 -17.34 21.93
C GLY A 25 1.80 -17.89 21.87
N THR A 26 0.82 -16.99 21.89
CA THR A 26 -0.61 -17.32 21.84
C THR A 26 -1.32 -16.57 20.73
N PHE A 27 -2.36 -17.17 20.15
CA PHE A 27 -3.25 -16.50 19.19
C PHE A 27 -4.60 -16.20 19.83
N SER A 28 -5.20 -15.08 19.42
CA SER A 28 -6.60 -14.79 19.75
C SER A 28 -7.49 -15.45 18.71
N GLY A 29 -8.19 -16.52 19.09
CA GLY A 29 -9.11 -17.23 18.19
C GLY A 29 -10.18 -16.32 17.58
N THR A 30 -10.67 -15.33 18.33
CA THR A 30 -11.67 -14.35 17.85
C THR A 30 -11.12 -13.39 16.78
N LYS A 31 -9.80 -13.21 16.69
CA LYS A 31 -9.15 -12.34 15.71
C LYS A 31 -8.48 -13.14 14.57
N SER A 32 -8.53 -14.47 14.64
CA SER A 32 -7.93 -15.34 13.64
C SER A 32 -8.97 -15.79 12.63
N THR A 33 -8.69 -15.50 11.36
CA THR A 33 -9.47 -15.99 10.23
C THR A 33 -8.62 -16.99 9.45
N ILE A 34 -9.12 -18.20 9.26
CA ILE A 34 -8.42 -19.31 8.58
C ILE A 34 -9.29 -19.75 7.39
N CYS A 35 -8.68 -20.08 6.25
CA CYS A 35 -9.38 -20.53 5.05
C CYS A 35 -10.48 -19.57 4.56
N ALA A 36 -10.23 -18.26 4.51
CA ALA A 36 -11.14 -17.29 3.92
C ALA A 36 -10.72 -16.90 2.50
N ASP A 37 -11.71 -16.68 1.62
CA ASP A 37 -11.48 -16.22 0.25
C ASP A 37 -11.00 -14.75 0.20
N GLU A 38 -11.41 -13.95 1.18
CA GLU A 38 -11.01 -12.56 1.34
C GLU A 38 -10.66 -12.26 2.80
N ILE A 39 -9.61 -11.48 3.02
CA ILE A 39 -9.19 -11.06 4.36
C ILE A 39 -8.58 -9.66 4.35
N VAL A 40 -8.89 -8.86 5.36
CA VAL A 40 -8.28 -7.54 5.54
C VAL A 40 -7.01 -7.69 6.38
N VAL A 41 -5.86 -7.31 5.80
CA VAL A 41 -4.55 -7.35 6.44
C VAL A 41 -3.94 -5.95 6.43
N VAL A 42 -3.79 -5.34 7.61
CA VAL A 42 -3.19 -4.00 7.79
C VAL A 42 -3.86 -2.94 6.89
N GLY A 43 -5.18 -3.02 6.74
CA GLY A 43 -5.97 -2.10 5.92
C GLY A 43 -5.85 -2.31 4.40
N HIS A 44 -5.43 -3.50 3.97
CA HIS A 44 -5.53 -3.96 2.60
C HIS A 44 -6.46 -5.16 2.52
N LEU A 45 -7.38 -5.14 1.57
CA LEU A 45 -8.20 -6.29 1.23
C LEU A 45 -7.37 -7.24 0.35
N CYS A 46 -7.07 -8.43 0.86
CA CYS A 46 -6.37 -9.48 0.14
C CYS A 46 -7.40 -10.46 -0.40
N THR A 47 -7.45 -10.59 -1.73
CA THR A 47 -8.31 -11.54 -2.44
C THR A 47 -7.46 -12.45 -3.33
N THR A 48 -8.09 -13.43 -3.98
CA THR A 48 -7.45 -14.31 -4.97
C THR A 48 -6.86 -13.55 -6.16
N GLU A 49 -7.42 -12.39 -6.50
CA GLU A 49 -6.92 -11.52 -7.59
C GLU A 49 -5.70 -10.69 -7.20
N GLY A 50 -5.39 -10.59 -5.91
CA GLY A 50 -4.32 -9.76 -5.36
C GLY A 50 -4.76 -8.90 -4.18
N ARG A 51 -3.97 -7.89 -3.85
CA ARG A 51 -4.28 -6.93 -2.78
C ARG A 51 -4.89 -5.65 -3.34
N LYS A 52 -5.94 -5.14 -2.70
CA LYS A 52 -6.60 -3.87 -2.97
C LYS A 52 -6.59 -3.00 -1.70
N PRO A 53 -6.58 -1.66 -1.81
CA PRO A 53 -6.81 -0.81 -0.65
C PRO A 53 -8.24 -1.00 -0.11
N THR A 54 -8.41 -1.01 1.21
CA THR A 54 -9.75 -1.07 1.82
C THR A 54 -10.54 0.20 1.50
N THR A 55 -11.85 0.07 1.25
CA THR A 55 -12.75 1.19 0.93
C THR A 55 -12.71 2.30 1.97
N GLU A 56 -12.58 1.96 3.25
CA GLU A 56 -12.41 2.93 4.36
C GLU A 56 -11.19 3.84 4.15
N ARG A 57 -10.05 3.29 3.74
CA ARG A 57 -8.82 4.06 3.49
C ARG A 57 -8.93 4.94 2.26
N ILE A 58 -9.62 4.45 1.22
CA ILE A 58 -9.89 5.24 0.01
C ILE A 58 -10.75 6.44 0.37
N LYS A 59 -11.85 6.22 1.11
CA LYS A 59 -12.76 7.29 1.55
C LYS A 59 -12.06 8.39 2.35
N VAL A 60 -11.21 8.02 3.31
CA VAL A 60 -10.43 9.01 4.09
C VAL A 60 -9.59 9.93 3.19
N ILE A 61 -9.03 9.40 2.11
CA ILE A 61 -8.22 10.18 1.16
C ILE A 61 -9.11 10.98 0.19
N GLU A 62 -10.23 10.41 -0.25
CA GLU A 62 -11.19 11.05 -1.16
C GLU A 62 -11.85 12.26 -0.49
N ASP A 63 -12.32 12.10 0.75
CA ASP A 63 -13.01 13.11 1.56
C ASP A 63 -12.07 14.19 2.11
N TRP A 64 -10.76 14.04 1.94
CA TRP A 64 -9.78 14.98 2.50
C TRP A 64 -9.88 16.36 1.83
N GLY A 65 -10.21 17.42 2.57
CA GLY A 65 -10.33 18.78 2.04
C GLY A 65 -8.99 19.43 1.63
N PRO A 66 -8.99 20.63 1.04
CA PRO A 66 -7.73 21.35 0.78
C PRO A 66 -6.93 21.53 2.08
N CYS A 67 -5.63 21.25 2.05
CA CYS A 67 -4.78 21.34 3.24
C CYS A 67 -4.57 22.81 3.60
N LYS A 68 -4.73 23.15 4.88
CA LYS A 68 -4.62 24.55 5.35
C LYS A 68 -3.26 24.85 5.95
N ASP A 69 -2.61 23.83 6.52
CA ASP A 69 -1.36 23.96 7.25
C ASP A 69 -0.30 22.95 6.80
N LEU A 70 0.96 23.23 7.15
CA LEU A 70 2.09 22.31 6.92
C LEU A 70 1.90 20.96 7.64
N SER A 71 1.25 20.96 8.81
CA SER A 71 0.88 19.73 9.53
C SER A 71 -0.09 18.88 8.72
N ASP A 72 -1.11 19.50 8.12
CA ASP A 72 -2.11 18.82 7.30
C ASP A 72 -1.48 18.20 6.05
N VAL A 73 -0.57 18.93 5.39
CA VAL A 73 0.15 18.40 4.22
C VAL A 73 0.99 17.18 4.60
N ARG A 74 1.67 17.22 5.75
CA ARG A 74 2.46 16.08 6.25
C ARG A 74 1.55 14.90 6.62
N ALA A 75 0.41 15.15 7.25
CA ALA A 75 -0.57 14.13 7.59
C ALA A 75 -1.18 13.47 6.34
N PHE A 76 -1.53 14.28 5.33
CA PHE A 76 -2.03 13.81 4.05
C PHE A 76 -0.98 12.95 3.32
N LEU A 77 0.25 13.46 3.16
CA LEU A 77 1.34 12.72 2.52
C LEU A 77 1.68 11.43 3.26
N GLY A 78 1.63 11.43 4.59
CA GLY A 78 1.82 10.23 5.40
C GLY A 78 0.72 9.18 5.17
N THR A 79 -0.53 9.63 5.10
CA THR A 79 -1.70 8.76 4.89
C THR A 79 -1.70 8.15 3.49
N VAL A 80 -1.54 8.97 2.45
CA VAL A 80 -1.43 8.51 1.05
C VAL A 80 -0.16 7.68 0.85
N GLY A 81 0.90 7.97 1.60
CA GLY A 81 2.16 7.22 1.58
C GLY A 81 2.02 5.73 1.89
N VAL A 82 1.00 5.34 2.67
CA VAL A 82 0.71 3.91 2.92
C VAL A 82 0.19 3.22 1.65
N LEU A 83 -0.53 3.95 0.79
CA LEU A 83 -1.09 3.46 -0.47
C LEU A 83 -0.21 3.79 -1.69
N ARG A 84 1.03 4.23 -1.47
CA ARG A 84 1.97 4.62 -2.55
C ARG A 84 2.16 3.55 -3.64
N SER A 85 2.07 2.28 -3.29
CA SER A 85 2.28 1.17 -4.23
C SER A 85 1.18 1.04 -5.28
N TYR A 86 0.01 1.64 -5.02
CA TYR A 86 -1.11 1.67 -5.95
C TYR A 86 -1.04 2.86 -6.93
N ILE A 87 -0.27 3.90 -6.59
CA ILE A 87 -0.20 5.14 -7.34
C ILE A 87 1.03 5.13 -8.25
N SER A 88 0.80 5.14 -9.57
CA SER A 88 1.88 5.28 -10.54
C SER A 88 2.57 6.64 -10.42
N ASN A 89 3.91 6.66 -10.45
CA ASN A 89 4.72 7.88 -10.38
C ASN A 89 4.40 8.77 -9.16
N PHE A 90 4.15 8.16 -7.99
CA PHE A 90 3.81 8.87 -6.76
C PHE A 90 4.73 10.05 -6.47
N ALA A 91 6.06 9.88 -6.58
CA ALA A 91 7.02 10.95 -6.30
C ALA A 91 6.86 12.17 -7.23
N VAL A 92 6.54 11.95 -8.50
CA VAL A 92 6.29 13.04 -9.47
C VAL A 92 4.97 13.74 -9.15
N ARG A 93 3.91 12.95 -8.88
CA ARG A 93 2.59 13.48 -8.53
C ARG A 93 2.60 14.26 -7.22
N ALA A 94 3.33 13.80 -6.21
CA ALA A 94 3.43 14.42 -4.89
C ALA A 94 4.45 15.58 -4.82
N ARG A 95 5.18 15.89 -5.91
CA ARG A 95 6.29 16.85 -5.93
C ARG A 95 5.90 18.23 -5.40
N HIS A 96 4.73 18.74 -5.80
CA HIS A 96 4.27 20.08 -5.40
C HIS A 96 3.94 20.13 -3.91
N LEU A 97 3.30 19.09 -3.37
CA LEU A 97 3.04 18.97 -1.93
C LEU A 97 4.32 18.77 -1.11
N GLN A 98 5.27 17.98 -1.61
CA GLN A 98 6.57 17.81 -0.97
C GLN A 98 7.37 19.12 -0.91
N LYS A 99 7.26 19.99 -1.93
CA LYS A 99 7.92 21.30 -1.94
C LYS A 99 7.46 22.16 -0.76
N LEU A 100 6.17 22.11 -0.39
CA LEU A 100 5.64 22.82 0.77
C LEU A 100 6.28 22.37 2.08
N THR A 101 6.60 21.08 2.20
CA THR A 101 7.19 20.53 3.44
C THR A 101 8.67 20.87 3.65
N ARG A 102 9.34 21.50 2.68
CA ARG A 102 10.76 21.87 2.77
C ARG A 102 10.97 23.02 3.76
N LEU A 103 12.13 22.99 4.44
CA LEU A 103 12.53 24.06 5.35
C LEU A 103 12.66 25.39 4.59
N ASN A 104 12.25 26.49 5.23
CA ASN A 104 12.34 27.87 4.70
C ASN A 104 11.48 28.19 3.45
N ASN A 105 10.45 27.40 3.16
CA ASN A 105 9.49 27.74 2.10
C ASN A 105 8.19 28.28 2.72
N PRO A 106 7.67 29.46 2.32
CA PRO A 106 6.38 29.93 2.78
C PRO A 106 5.28 28.94 2.34
N PHE A 107 4.29 28.75 3.21
CA PHE A 107 3.14 27.91 2.89
C PHE A 107 2.21 28.69 1.97
N GLU A 108 2.17 28.29 0.70
CA GLU A 108 1.28 28.84 -0.31
C GLU A 108 0.50 27.70 -0.95
N TRP A 109 -0.82 27.71 -0.75
CA TRP A 109 -1.72 26.77 -1.39
C TRP A 109 -2.26 27.38 -2.69
N GLY A 110 -1.85 26.82 -3.82
CA GLY A 110 -2.23 27.27 -5.15
C GLY A 110 -2.77 26.15 -6.04
N PRO A 111 -3.02 26.45 -7.33
CA PRO A 111 -3.63 25.50 -8.27
C PRO A 111 -2.74 24.27 -8.52
N ASP A 112 -1.41 24.43 -8.46
CA ASP A 112 -0.47 23.32 -8.64
C ASP A 112 -0.56 22.29 -7.48
N GLN A 113 -0.73 22.78 -6.25
CA GLN A 113 -0.88 21.96 -5.05
C GLN A 113 -2.21 21.22 -5.05
N GLU A 114 -3.29 21.92 -5.43
CA GLU A 114 -4.62 21.33 -5.56
C GLU A 114 -4.65 20.25 -6.65
N LYS A 115 -4.07 20.53 -7.82
CA LYS A 115 -3.92 19.54 -8.90
C LYS A 115 -3.07 18.34 -8.47
N SER A 116 -1.99 18.57 -7.74
CA SER A 116 -1.15 17.50 -7.18
C SER A 116 -1.93 16.62 -6.20
N MET A 117 -2.74 17.23 -5.33
CA MET A 117 -3.61 16.52 -4.40
C MET A 117 -4.67 15.69 -5.13
N GLU A 118 -5.33 16.27 -6.13
CA GLU A 118 -6.33 15.59 -6.96
C GLU A 118 -5.73 14.40 -7.71
N MET A 119 -4.54 14.56 -8.32
CA MET A 119 -3.83 13.47 -8.98
C MET A 119 -3.48 12.30 -8.05
N LEU A 120 -3.25 12.57 -6.77
CA LEU A 120 -3.01 11.54 -5.76
C LEU A 120 -4.30 10.85 -5.36
N LYS A 121 -5.39 11.60 -5.15
CA LYS A 121 -6.72 11.04 -4.89
C LYS A 121 -7.19 10.13 -6.04
N ASP A 122 -7.05 10.60 -7.28
CA ASP A 122 -7.39 9.84 -8.48
C ASP A 122 -6.58 8.54 -8.59
N GLY A 123 -5.28 8.59 -8.25
CA GLY A 123 -4.43 7.40 -8.22
C GLY A 123 -4.86 6.36 -7.20
N VAL A 124 -5.43 6.77 -6.07
CA VAL A 124 -5.98 5.87 -5.04
C VAL A 124 -7.36 5.36 -5.44
N ARG A 125 -8.20 6.21 -6.03
CA ARG A 125 -9.54 5.88 -6.51
C ARG A 125 -9.51 4.80 -7.60
N ASN A 126 -8.59 4.95 -8.55
CA ASN A 126 -8.38 4.03 -9.67
C ASN A 126 -7.29 2.98 -9.38
N ALA A 127 -7.12 2.61 -8.10
CA ALA A 127 -6.12 1.64 -7.68
C ALA A 127 -6.45 0.22 -8.20
N TYR A 128 -5.53 -0.35 -8.97
CA TYR A 128 -5.63 -1.73 -9.44
C TYR A 128 -5.16 -2.73 -8.37
N SER A 129 -5.64 -3.97 -8.47
CA SER A 129 -5.13 -5.08 -7.66
C SER A 129 -3.64 -5.26 -7.87
N LEU A 130 -2.86 -5.23 -6.79
CA LEU A 130 -1.45 -5.57 -6.86
C LEU A 130 -1.30 -7.09 -6.70
N LYS A 131 -0.62 -7.71 -7.66
CA LYS A 131 -0.33 -9.15 -7.65
C LYS A 131 1.10 -9.41 -7.16
N PRO A 132 1.37 -10.60 -6.60
CA PRO A 132 2.72 -11.09 -6.41
C PRO A 132 3.53 -11.01 -7.71
N ILE A 133 4.84 -10.86 -7.59
CA ILE A 133 5.73 -10.81 -8.74
C ILE A 133 5.71 -12.18 -9.41
N ASP A 134 5.33 -12.20 -10.68
CA ASP A 134 5.62 -13.32 -11.56
C ASP A 134 6.97 -13.05 -12.23
N TYR A 135 7.94 -13.94 -11.97
CA TYR A 135 9.30 -13.82 -12.52
C TYR A 135 9.41 -14.43 -13.93
N GLU A 136 8.42 -15.21 -14.35
CA GLU A 136 8.40 -15.87 -15.67
C GLU A 136 7.55 -15.10 -16.68
N GLY A 137 6.58 -14.31 -16.21
CA GLY A 137 5.73 -13.47 -17.05
C GLY A 137 6.48 -12.29 -17.69
N GLN A 138 6.14 -11.97 -18.94
CA GLN A 138 6.61 -10.77 -19.67
C GLN A 138 5.93 -9.46 -19.22
N GLY A 139 5.23 -9.47 -18.07
CA GLY A 139 4.43 -8.35 -17.60
C GLY A 139 5.28 -7.13 -17.23
N ALA A 140 4.75 -5.92 -17.47
CA ALA A 140 5.41 -4.69 -17.09
C ALA A 140 5.57 -4.59 -15.57
N VAL A 141 6.82 -4.54 -15.11
CA VAL A 141 7.17 -4.38 -13.70
C VAL A 141 7.31 -2.90 -13.38
N VAL A 142 6.43 -2.37 -12.54
CA VAL A 142 6.50 -0.96 -12.12
C VAL A 142 7.27 -0.86 -10.80
N LEU A 143 8.40 -0.15 -10.80
CA LEU A 143 9.19 0.13 -9.61
C LEU A 143 8.56 1.29 -8.83
N ALA A 144 8.06 1.01 -7.63
CA ALA A 144 7.71 2.05 -6.67
C ALA A 144 8.99 2.57 -6.00
N SER A 145 9.67 3.53 -6.63
CA SER A 145 10.88 4.12 -6.07
C SER A 145 10.54 5.12 -4.95
N PHE A 146 11.21 4.98 -3.81
CA PHE A 146 10.98 5.79 -2.61
C PHE A 146 12.07 6.86 -2.51
N PHE A 147 11.77 8.07 -2.97
CA PHE A 147 12.66 9.21 -2.77
C PHE A 147 12.22 9.95 -1.50
N PHE A 148 12.54 9.38 -0.34
CA PHE A 148 12.52 10.14 0.90
C PHE A 148 13.96 10.36 1.34
N PHE A 149 14.29 11.63 1.57
CA PHE A 149 15.58 12.14 2.01
C PHE A 149 16.21 11.27 3.12
N LEU A 150 17.18 10.41 2.76
CA LEU A 150 18.41 10.09 3.49
C LEU A 150 19.00 8.75 3.00
N TYR A 151 20.27 8.84 2.59
CA TYR A 151 21.26 7.77 2.41
C TYR A 151 21.16 6.82 1.21
N GLN A 152 22.25 6.89 0.44
CA GLN A 152 22.53 6.33 -0.87
C GLN A 152 23.04 4.87 -0.87
N GLN A 153 22.80 4.04 0.14
CA GLN A 153 23.41 2.69 0.16
C GLN A 153 22.57 1.54 0.72
N PHE A 154 21.29 1.73 1.02
CA PHE A 154 20.41 0.65 1.47
C PHE A 154 19.15 0.58 0.60
N ILE A 155 18.48 -0.58 0.56
CA ILE A 155 17.16 -0.84 -0.06
C ILE A 155 17.22 -1.41 -1.49
N TYR A 156 18.13 -2.35 -1.74
CA TYR A 156 17.84 -3.47 -2.65
C TYR A 156 16.82 -4.42 -2.01
N ARG A 157 15.54 -4.03 -1.99
CA ARG A 157 14.35 -4.93 -1.84
C ARG A 157 13.06 -4.10 -1.85
N CYS A 158 12.86 -3.30 -2.89
CA CYS A 158 11.56 -2.70 -3.12
C CYS A 158 10.61 -3.79 -3.67
N ALA A 159 9.54 -4.08 -2.94
CA ALA A 159 8.48 -4.98 -3.36
C ALA A 159 7.93 -4.51 -4.71
N LYS A 160 8.18 -5.31 -5.76
CA LYS A 160 7.69 -5.08 -7.11
C LYS A 160 6.27 -5.62 -7.18
N ALA A 161 5.37 -4.93 -7.89
CA ALA A 161 4.02 -5.43 -8.15
C ALA A 161 3.78 -5.38 -9.66
N VAL A 162 3.25 -6.46 -10.20
CA VAL A 162 2.89 -6.54 -11.63
C VAL A 162 1.52 -5.88 -11.78
N ARG A 163 1.43 -4.89 -12.66
CA ARG A 163 0.14 -4.31 -13.06
C ARG A 163 -0.49 -5.26 -14.07
N SER A 164 -1.72 -5.70 -13.83
CA SER A 164 -2.44 -6.52 -14.81
C SER A 164 -2.61 -5.71 -16.10
N PRO A 165 -2.17 -6.19 -17.26
CA PRO A 165 -2.58 -5.60 -18.53
C PRO A 165 -4.07 -5.90 -18.74
N ASN A 166 -4.80 -4.94 -19.30
CA ASN A 166 -6.05 -5.23 -20.01
C ASN A 166 -5.71 -6.05 -21.26
#